data_AF-A0A3D3X647-F1
#
_entry.id   AF-A0A3D3X647-F1
#
_cell.length_a   1.000
_cell.length_b   1.000
_cell.length_c   1.000
_cell.angle_alpha   90.00
_cell.angle_beta   90.00
_cell.angle_gamma   90.00
#
_symmetry.space_group_name_H-M   'P 1'
#
loop_
_entity.id
_entity.type
_entity.pdbx_description
1 polymer ?
#
loop_
_entity_poly.entity_id
_entity_poly.type
_entity_poly.pdbx_seq_one_letter_code
_entity_poly.pdbx_strand_id
1 'polypeptide(L)'
;MAHYIAGPSTYTPDGQFVLGQVPEIEGFLVATGCCGSGIGASGGVGSAIAELAIEGQSRFDLESFRTDRFGRIDSLSSEWMLRCANARSRKG
;
A
#
# COMPACT_ATOMS: atom_id res chain seq x y z
N MET A 1 -20.94 -25.21 -2.65
CA MET A 1 -20.26 -23.91 -2.87
C MET A 1 -20.08 -23.75 -4.37
N ALA A 2 -20.92 -22.97 -5.05
CA ALA A 2 -20.95 -22.99 -6.52
C ALA A 2 -19.79 -22.22 -7.16
N HIS A 3 -19.22 -21.22 -6.48
CA HIS A 3 -18.10 -20.43 -7.00
C HIS A 3 -17.15 -20.03 -5.87
N TYR A 4 -15.91 -20.51 -5.92
CA TYR A 4 -14.79 -20.03 -5.11
C TYR A 4 -13.80 -19.34 -6.04
N ILE A 5 -13.47 -18.08 -5.74
CA ILE A 5 -12.53 -17.27 -6.53
C ILE A 5 -11.38 -16.89 -5.60
N ALA A 6 -10.19 -17.42 -5.89
CA ALA A 6 -8.94 -16.98 -5.27
C ALA A 6 -8.14 -16.15 -6.27
N GLY A 7 -7.69 -14.98 -5.84
CA GLY A 7 -6.81 -14.12 -6.62
C GLY A 7 -5.61 -13.65 -5.79
N PRO A 8 -4.50 -13.28 -6.45
CA PRO A 8 -3.38 -12.67 -5.76
C PRO A 8 -3.81 -11.32 -5.17
N SER A 9 -3.44 -11.07 -3.91
CA SER A 9 -3.63 -9.78 -3.25
C SER A 9 -2.29 -9.32 -2.69
N THR A 10 -1.97 -8.04 -2.88
CA THR A 10 -0.73 -7.43 -2.43
C THR A 10 -0.80 -7.10 -0.95
N TYR A 11 0.18 -7.55 -0.17
CA TYR A 11 0.31 -7.25 1.24
C TYR A 11 1.67 -6.63 1.54
N THR A 12 1.66 -5.57 2.35
CA THR A 12 2.84 -5.08 3.06
C THR A 12 3.00 -5.82 4.38
N PRO A 13 4.18 -5.77 5.03
CA PRO A 13 4.40 -6.40 6.32
C PRO A 13 3.48 -5.97 7.47
N ASP A 14 2.97 -4.74 7.39
CA ASP A 14 2.10 -4.12 8.39
C ASP A 14 0.61 -4.14 8.02
N GLY A 15 0.26 -4.66 6.83
CA GLY A 15 -1.12 -4.70 6.36
C GLY A 15 -1.71 -3.33 6.00
N GLN A 16 -0.88 -2.30 5.83
CA GLN A 16 -1.27 -0.94 5.46
C GLN A 16 -0.95 -0.63 3.99
N PHE A 17 -1.66 0.34 3.42
CA PHE A 17 -1.35 0.86 2.08
C PHE A 17 0.06 1.48 2.02
N VAL A 18 0.58 1.64 0.80
CA VAL A 18 1.76 2.46 0.52
C VAL A 18 1.31 3.58 -0.40
N LEU A 19 1.26 4.80 0.13
CA LEU A 19 0.70 5.98 -0.51
C LEU A 19 1.71 7.13 -0.50
N GLY A 20 1.71 7.93 -1.56
CA GLY A 20 2.42 9.21 -1.60
C GLY A 20 3.59 9.24 -2.59
N GLN A 21 4.45 10.24 -2.43
CA GLN A 21 5.63 10.45 -3.30
C GLN A 21 6.75 9.47 -2.94
N VAL A 22 7.52 9.07 -3.93
CA VAL A 22 8.79 8.35 -3.73
C VAL A 22 9.91 9.39 -3.62
N PRO A 23 10.57 9.56 -2.45
CA PRO A 23 11.53 10.64 -2.23
C PRO A 23 12.68 10.67 -3.23
N GLU A 24 13.06 9.52 -3.78
CA GLU A 24 14.18 9.39 -4.71
C GLU A 24 13.83 9.72 -6.17
N ILE A 25 12.54 9.84 -6.51
CA ILE A 25 12.07 10.01 -7.89
C ILE A 25 11.04 11.14 -7.94
N GLU A 26 11.45 12.30 -8.43
CA GLU A 26 10.59 13.48 -8.57
C GLU A 26 9.37 13.17 -9.46
N GLY A 27 8.18 13.60 -8.99
CA GLY A 27 6.92 13.40 -9.70
C GLY A 27 6.38 11.97 -9.66
N PHE A 28 7.05 11.02 -9.00
CA PHE A 28 6.57 9.65 -8.90
C PHE A 28 5.67 9.43 -7.69
N LEU A 29 4.38 9.23 -7.94
CA LEU A 29 3.36 8.96 -6.94
C LEU A 29 2.97 7.48 -6.95
N VAL A 30 2.81 6.91 -5.75
CA VAL A 30 2.48 5.50 -5.54
C VAL A 30 1.18 5.37 -4.76
N ALA A 31 0.37 4.40 -5.18
CA ALA A 31 -0.76 3.88 -4.42
C ALA A 31 -0.82 2.36 -4.59
N THR A 32 -0.27 1.62 -3.63
CA THR A 32 -0.17 0.16 -3.68
C THR A 32 -0.35 -0.46 -2.29
N GLY A 33 -0.17 -1.78 -2.18
CA GLY A 33 -0.28 -2.48 -0.91
C GLY A 33 -1.72 -2.52 -0.39
N CYS A 34 -2.69 -2.79 -1.28
CA CYS A 34 -4.11 -2.64 -0.96
C CYS A 34 -4.63 -3.57 0.17
N CYS A 35 -3.85 -4.58 0.59
CA CYS A 35 -4.11 -5.48 1.72
C CYS A 35 -5.54 -6.09 1.73
N GLY A 36 -6.10 -6.27 0.53
CA GLY A 36 -7.46 -6.76 0.30
C GLY A 36 -8.59 -5.82 0.76
N SER A 37 -8.31 -4.52 0.94
CA SER A 37 -9.30 -3.47 1.26
C SER A 37 -9.39 -2.41 0.16
N GLY A 38 -8.79 -2.67 -1.00
CA GLY A 38 -8.67 -1.71 -2.11
C GLY A 38 -10.00 -1.19 -2.64
N ILE A 39 -11.04 -2.03 -2.73
CA ILE A 39 -12.36 -1.60 -3.24
C ILE A 39 -13.00 -0.57 -2.29
N GLY A 40 -12.98 -0.83 -0.99
CA GLY A 40 -13.56 0.08 0.00
C GLY A 40 -12.75 1.37 0.17
N ALA A 41 -11.43 1.28 0.05
CA ALA A 41 -10.53 2.42 0.23
C ALA A 41 -10.31 3.27 -1.03
N SER A 42 -10.74 2.80 -2.23
CA SER A 42 -10.36 3.41 -3.51
C SER A 42 -10.74 4.88 -3.62
N GLY A 43 -11.91 5.28 -3.09
CA GLY A 43 -12.36 6.68 -3.13
C GLY A 43 -11.46 7.62 -2.34
N GLY A 44 -11.08 7.22 -1.12
CA GLY A 44 -10.17 8.01 -0.27
C GLY A 44 -8.75 8.04 -0.82
N VAL A 45 -8.22 6.87 -1.19
CA VAL A 45 -6.89 6.74 -1.79
C VAL A 45 -6.77 7.55 -3.08
N GLY A 46 -7.75 7.44 -3.99
CA GLY A 46 -7.76 8.19 -5.24
C GLY A 46 -7.81 9.69 -5.02
N SER A 47 -8.61 10.16 -4.05
CA SER A 47 -8.67 11.58 -3.70
C SER A 47 -7.32 12.09 -3.18
N ALA A 48 -6.71 11.37 -2.24
CA ALA A 48 -5.42 11.76 -1.66
C ALA A 48 -4.30 11.84 -2.70
N ILE A 49 -4.24 10.88 -3.63
CA ILE A 49 -3.23 10.86 -4.70
C ILE A 49 -3.49 11.98 -5.73
N ALA A 50 -4.75 12.26 -6.05
CA ALA A 50 -5.10 13.35 -6.97
C ALA A 50 -4.69 14.71 -6.39
N GLU A 51 -4.94 14.96 -5.10
CA GLU A 51 -4.50 16.18 -4.43
C GLU A 51 -2.96 16.29 -4.41
N LEU A 52 -2.25 15.21 -4.08
CA LEU A 52 -0.79 15.21 -4.13
C LEU A 52 -0.25 15.53 -5.54
N ALA A 53 -0.93 15.09 -6.59
CA ALA A 53 -0.53 15.35 -7.97
C ALA A 53 -0.78 16.79 -8.41
N ILE A 54 -1.87 17.42 -7.95
CA ILE A 54 -2.30 18.75 -8.39
C ILE A 54 -1.77 19.85 -7.47
N GLU A 55 -1.86 19.63 -6.16
CA GLU A 55 -1.60 20.63 -5.12
C GLU A 55 -0.28 20.40 -4.39
N GLY A 56 0.37 19.25 -4.58
CA GLY A 56 1.61 18.88 -3.90
C GLY A 56 1.42 18.45 -2.43
N GLN A 57 0.19 18.48 -1.93
CA GLN A 57 -0.19 18.05 -0.58
C GLN A 57 -1.56 17.37 -0.62
N SER A 58 -1.85 16.53 0.38
CA SER A 58 -3.15 15.88 0.55
C SER A 58 -3.81 16.41 1.82
N ARG A 59 -5.14 16.56 1.79
CA ARG A 59 -5.93 16.91 2.99
C ARG A 59 -5.99 15.78 4.01
N PHE A 60 -5.75 14.54 3.55
CA PHE A 60 -5.67 13.36 4.41
C PHE A 60 -4.27 13.23 4.98
N ASP A 61 -4.18 12.81 6.24
CA ASP A 61 -2.90 12.42 6.85
C ASP A 61 -2.43 11.08 6.27
N LEU A 62 -1.24 11.09 5.66
CA LEU A 62 -0.63 9.94 5.00
C LEU A 62 0.64 9.45 5.70
N GLU A 63 0.96 9.95 6.89
CA GLU A 63 2.22 9.62 7.60
C GLU A 63 2.44 8.12 7.72
N SER A 64 1.44 7.38 8.20
CA SER A 64 1.54 5.93 8.41
C SER A 64 1.53 5.13 7.10
N PHE A 65 1.25 5.76 5.96
CA PHE A 65 1.22 5.14 4.64
C PHE A 65 2.42 5.48 3.78
N ARG A 66 3.39 6.25 4.29
CA ARG A 66 4.55 6.71 3.53
C ARG A 66 5.28 5.56 2.82
N THR A 67 5.82 5.90 1.65
CA THR A 67 6.59 5.02 0.76
C THR A 67 7.91 4.56 1.39
N ASP A 68 8.49 5.38 2.26
CA ASP A 68 9.79 5.16 2.91
C ASP A 68 9.69 4.64 4.34
N ARG A 69 8.50 4.33 4.85
CA ARG A 69 8.28 3.94 6.27
C ARG A 69 9.01 2.67 6.71
N PHE A 70 9.47 1.86 5.76
CA PHE A 70 10.25 0.66 6.02
C PHE A 70 11.77 0.86 5.81
N GLY A 71 12.19 2.05 5.41
CA GLY A 71 13.56 2.33 5.01
C GLY A 71 14.01 1.50 3.81
N ARG A 72 15.32 1.23 3.73
CA ARG A 72 15.87 0.33 2.71
C ARG A 72 15.51 -1.11 3.06
N ILE A 73 14.88 -1.79 2.11
CA ILE A 73 14.45 -3.18 2.24
C ILE A 73 15.07 -4.04 1.14
N ASP A 74 15.27 -5.33 1.42
CA ASP A 74 15.41 -6.34 0.39
C ASP A 74 14.05 -7.02 0.19
N SER A 75 13.33 -6.60 -0.85
CA SER A 75 11.98 -7.08 -1.16
C SER A 75 11.92 -8.54 -1.58
N LEU A 76 13.07 -9.13 -1.98
CA LEU A 76 13.18 -10.53 -2.41
C LEU A 76 13.71 -11.43 -1.29
N SER A 77 14.10 -10.87 -0.14
CA SER A 77 14.52 -11.67 1.00
C SER A 77 13.37 -12.54 1.52
N SER A 78 13.69 -13.77 1.93
CA SER A 78 12.71 -14.69 2.50
C SER A 78 12.07 -14.13 3.78
N GLU A 79 12.84 -13.39 4.58
CA GLU A 79 12.34 -12.72 5.77
C GLU A 79 11.25 -11.69 5.42
N TRP A 80 11.49 -10.85 4.42
CA TRP A 80 10.52 -9.85 3.99
C TRP A 80 9.24 -10.49 3.45
N MET A 81 9.37 -11.48 2.57
CA MET A 81 8.23 -12.23 2.03
C MET A 81 7.43 -12.92 3.13
N LEU A 82 8.09 -13.49 4.16
CA LEU A 82 7.43 -14.12 5.30
C LEU A 82 6.62 -13.11 6.12
N ARG A 83 7.14 -11.89 6.33
CA ARG A 83 6.39 -10.84 7.04
C ARG A 83 5.11 -10.46 6.28
N CYS A 84 5.19 -10.30 4.96
CA CYS A 84 4.00 -10.04 4.13
C CYS A 84 3.00 -11.21 4.16
N ALA A 85 3.49 -12.45 4.12
CA ALA A 85 2.65 -13.64 4.23
C ALA A 85 1.94 -13.73 5.59
N ASN A 86 2.63 -13.36 6.67
CA ASN A 86 2.06 -13.28 8.02
C ASN A 86 1.04 -12.15 8.19
N ALA A 87 1.21 -11.01 7.50
CA ALA A 87 0.20 -9.97 7.45
C ALA A 87 -1.09 -10.48 6.77
N ARG A 88 -0.94 -11.22 5.67
CA ARG A 88 -2.06 -11.86 4.96
C ARG A 88 -2.79 -12.89 5.83
N SER A 89 -2.06 -13.75 6.55
CA SER A 89 -2.65 -14.83 7.35
C SER A 89 -3.43 -14.33 8.58
N ARG A 90 -3.11 -13.13 9.07
CA ARG A 90 -3.80 -12.49 10.21
C ARG A 90 -5.12 -11.81 9.84
N LYS A 91 -5.48 -11.77 8.55
CA LYS A 91 -6.76 -11.23 8.11
C LYS A 91 -7.86 -12.28 8.36
N GLY A 92 -8.42 -12.26 9.57
CA GLY A 92 -9.59 -13.01 10.00
C GLY A 92 -10.70 -12.07 10.43
#